data_AF-A0A380CAQ0-F1
#
_entry.id   AF-A0A380CAQ0-F1
#
_cell.length_a   1.000
_cell.length_b   1.000
_cell.length_c   1.000
_cell.angle_alpha   90.00
_cell.angle_beta   90.00
_cell.angle_gamma   90.00
#
_symmetry.space_group_name_H-M   'P 1'
#
loop_
_entity.id
_entity.type
_entity.pdbx_description
1 polymer ?
#
loop_
_entity_poly.entity_id
_entity_poly.type
_entity_poly.pdbx_seq_one_letter_code
_entity_poly.pdbx_strand_id
1 'polypeptide(L)' 'MNEETIKIKYNIEFEKTIVFPAHPEDDNWELEEEIHRHMKKNEFDYTDGKVRFIEEPTITDREI' A
#
# COMPACT_ATOMS: atom_id res chain seq x y z
N MET A 1 -6.12 -21.71 26.54
CA MET A 1 -5.61 -20.41 26.09
C MET A 1 -6.74 -19.42 26.29
N ASN A 2 -6.49 -18.30 26.94
CA ASN A 2 -7.46 -17.20 26.96
C ASN A 2 -7.19 -16.38 25.70
N GLU A 3 -8.20 -16.23 24.86
CA GLU A 3 -8.14 -15.38 23.68
C GLU A 3 -8.50 -13.94 24.11
N GLU A 4 -7.71 -12.97 23.64
CA GLU A 4 -7.89 -11.56 23.96
C GLU A 4 -7.94 -10.75 22.65
N THR A 5 -8.83 -9.76 22.59
CA THR A 5 -8.96 -8.89 21.42
C THR A 5 -8.04 -7.67 21.59
N ILE A 6 -7.09 -7.50 20.67
CA ILE A 6 -6.11 -6.41 20.68
C ILE A 6 -6.22 -5.62 19.37
N LYS A 7 -6.37 -4.29 19.45
CA LYS A 7 -6.26 -3.43 18.25
C LYS A 7 -4.83 -2.91 18.14
N ILE A 8 -4.24 -3.10 16.97
CA ILE A 8 -2.90 -2.61 16.64
C ILE A 8 -2.96 -1.65 15.46
N LYS A 9 -2.04 -0.70 15.44
CA LYS A 9 -1.79 0.21 14.31
C LYS A 9 -0.35 0.04 13.85
N TYR A 10 -0.15 -0.04 12.54
CA TYR A 10 1.15 -0.10 11.89
C TYR A 10 1.02 0.42 10.46
N ASN A 11 2.13 0.83 9.86
CA ASN A 11 2.22 1.13 8.44
C ASN A 11 2.97 0.04 7.70
N ILE A 12 2.57 -0.23 6.45
CA ILE A 12 3.29 -1.13 5.53
C ILE A 12 3.60 -0.36 4.25
N GLU A 13 4.84 -0.46 3.80
CA GLU A 13 5.26 0.06 2.50
C GLU A 13 5.38 -1.09 1.49
N PHE A 14 4.75 -0.90 0.34
CA PHE A 14 4.79 -1.83 -0.79
C PHE A 14 5.48 -1.18 -1.98
N GLU A 15 6.24 -1.99 -2.71
CA GLU A 15 6.76 -1.61 -4.02
C GLU A 15 6.31 -2.65 -5.05
N LYS A 16 5.82 -2.18 -6.19
CA LYS A 16 5.34 -3.03 -7.28
C LYS A 16 5.94 -2.58 -8.60
N THR A 17 6.39 -3.54 -9.39
CA THR A 17 6.68 -3.33 -10.81
C THR A 17 5.44 -3.67 -11.61
N ILE A 18 4.94 -2.72 -12.41
CA ILE A 18 3.78 -2.91 -13.29
C ILE A 18 4.15 -2.59 -14.73
N VAL A 19 3.46 -3.23 -15.67
CA VAL A 19 3.44 -2.79 -17.06
C VAL A 19 2.32 -1.77 -17.18
N PHE A 20 2.68 -0.52 -17.49
CA PHE A 20 1.74 0.57 -17.66
C PHE A 20 1.82 1.07 -19.11
N PRO A 21 0.68 1.34 -19.79
CA PRO A 21 0.71 1.93 -21.12
C PRO A 21 1.27 3.35 -21.01
N ALA A 22 2.44 3.58 -21.59
CA ALA A 22 3.10 4.87 -21.63
C ALA A 22 3.67 5.10 -23.03
N HIS A 23 3.57 6.33 -23.54
CA HIS A 23 4.26 6.73 -24.77
C HIS A 23 5.68 7.22 -24.43
N PRO A 24 6.63 7.07 -25.37
CA PRO A 24 8.02 7.51 -25.14
C PRO A 24 8.19 9.02 -24.91
N GLU A 25 7.19 9.82 -25.30
CA GLU A 25 7.18 11.28 -25.19
C GLU A 25 6.38 11.77 -23.97
N ASP A 26 5.75 10.87 -23.21
CA ASP A 26 4.98 11.26 -22.03
C ASP A 26 5.92 11.78 -20.95
N ASP A 27 5.58 12.95 -20.40
CA ASP A 27 6.29 13.47 -19.24
C ASP A 27 6.04 12.59 -18.01
N ASN A 28 7.06 12.43 -17.17
CA ASN A 28 6.94 11.63 -15.94
C ASN A 28 5.77 12.07 -15.06
N TRP A 29 5.48 13.38 -14.99
CA TRP A 29 4.40 13.90 -14.15
C TRP A 29 3.01 13.48 -14.66
N GLU A 30 2.82 13.34 -15.97
CA GLU A 30 1.56 12.87 -16.57
C GLU A 30 1.36 11.39 -16.25
N LEU A 31 2.42 10.58 -16.39
CA LEU A 31 2.43 9.17 -16.04
C LEU A 31 2.16 8.94 -14.55
N GLU A 32 2.76 9.74 -13.67
CA GLU A 32 2.51 9.70 -12.22
C GLU A 32 1.03 10.01 -11.91
N GLU A 33 0.44 11.01 -12.57
CA GLU A 33 -0.98 11.35 -12.38
C GLU A 33 -1.91 10.23 -12.86
N GLU A 34 -1.59 9.58 -13.98
CA GLU A 34 -2.35 8.43 -14.47
C GLU A 34 -2.24 7.21 -13.55
N ILE A 35 -1.03 6.88 -13.09
CA ILE A 35 -0.79 5.80 -12.13
C ILE A 35 -1.57 6.09 -10.85
N HIS A 36 -1.53 7.32 -10.32
CA HIS A 36 -2.30 7.70 -9.13
C HIS A 36 -3.82 7.53 -9.32
N ARG A 37 -4.34 7.92 -10.49
CA ARG A 37 -5.76 7.73 -10.83
C ARG A 37 -6.12 6.24 -10.93
N HIS A 38 -5.22 5.41 -11.46
CA HIS A 38 -5.41 3.97 -11.52
C HIS A 38 -5.35 3.32 -10.13
N MET A 39 -4.37 3.69 -9.31
CA MET A 39 -4.23 3.22 -7.92
C MET A 39 -5.47 3.49 -7.09
N LYS A 40 -6.03 4.71 -7.18
CA LYS A 40 -7.28 5.07 -6.47
C LYS A 40 -8.48 4.20 -6.84
N LYS A 41 -8.52 3.66 -8.06
CA LYS A 41 -9.60 2.79 -8.53
C LYS A 41 -9.33 1.31 -8.19
N ASN A 42 -8.07 0.92 -8.13
CA ASN A 42 -7.61 -0.46 -8.06
C ASN A 42 -6.61 -0.67 -6.90
N GLU A 43 -6.93 -0.20 -5.70
CA GLU A 43 -6.00 -0.20 -4.54
C GLU A 43 -5.41 -1.59 -4.23
N PHE A 44 -6.23 -2.63 -4.34
CA PHE A 44 -5.80 -4.00 -4.08
C PHE A 44 -4.72 -4.49 -5.07
N ASP A 45 -4.68 -3.97 -6.29
CA ASP A 45 -3.66 -4.31 -7.29
C ASP A 45 -2.31 -3.67 -6.97
N TYR A 46 -2.20 -2.80 -5.97
CA TYR A 46 -0.94 -2.17 -5.57
C TYR A 46 -0.48 -2.59 -4.17
N THR A 47 -1.36 -3.24 -3.40
CA THR A 47 -1.06 -3.75 -2.05
C THR A 47 -0.66 -5.22 -2.04
N ASP A 48 -0.71 -5.91 -3.18
CA ASP A 48 -0.13 -7.24 -3.42
C ASP A 48 1.37 -7.20 -3.83
N GLY A 49 1.96 -5.99 -3.83
CA GLY A 49 3.37 -5.78 -4.15
C GLY A 49 4.33 -6.42 -3.15
N LYS A 50 5.62 -6.29 -3.42
CA LYS A 50 6.65 -6.75 -2.48
C LYS A 50 6.67 -5.80 -1.29
N VAL A 51 6.47 -6.33 -0.08
CA VAL A 51 6.64 -5.56 1.15
C VAL A 51 8.10 -5.13 1.27
N ARG A 52 8.32 -3.82 1.36
CA ARG A 52 9.63 -3.21 1.58
C ARG A 52 9.92 -3.04 3.05
N PHE A 53 8.90 -2.61 3.79
CA PHE A 53 9.02 -2.22 5.19
C PHE A 53 7.71 -2.46 5.92
N ILE A 54 7.82 -2.92 7.17
CA ILE A 54 6.71 -3.04 8.11
C ILE A 54 7.17 -2.31 9.38
N GLU A 55 6.40 -1.30 9.77
CA GLU A 55 6.63 -0.59 11.03
C GLU A 55 6.34 -1.51 12.22
N GLU A 56 7.07 -1.32 13.33
CA GLU A 56 6.72 -1.98 14.58
C GLU A 56 5.27 -1.62 15.01
N PRO A 57 4.41 -2.62 15.29
CA PRO A 57 3.02 -2.34 15.60
C PRO A 57 2.88 -1.68 16.98
N THR A 58 2.02 -0.67 17.05
CA THR A 58 1.61 -0.04 18.31
C THR A 58 0.23 -0.54 18.71
N ILE A 59 0.10 -1.04 19.95
CA ILE A 59 -1.22 -1.39 20.51
C ILE A 59 -1.97 -0.08 20.81
N THR A 60 -3.15 0.07 20.21
CA THR A 60 -3.99 1.27 20.39
C THR A 60 -5.18 1.04 21.30
N ASP A 61 -5.58 -0.21 21.49
CA ASP A 61 -6.71 -0.60 22.34
C ASP A 61 -6.58 -2.06 22.77
N ARG A 62 -6.99 -2.36 23.99
CA ARG A 62 -6.90 -3.69 24.61
C ARG A 62 -7.99 -3.81 25.68
N GLU A 63 -8.96 -4.68 25.46
CA GLU A 63 -10.02 -4.97 26.45
C GLU A 63 -9.54 -6.09 27.38
N ILE A 64 -9.43 -5.80 28.68
CA ILE A 64 -8.99 -6.72 29.74
C ILE A 64 -10.23 -7.21 30.52
#